data_AF-A0A9D5MQB2-F1
#
_entry.id   AF-A0A9D5MQB2-F1
#
_cell.length_a   1.000
_cell.length_b   1.000
_cell.length_c   1.000
_cell.angle_alpha   90.00
_cell.angle_beta   90.00
_cell.angle_gamma   90.00
#
_symmetry.space_group_name_H-M   'P 1'
#
loop_
_entity.id
_entity.type
_entity.pdbx_description
1 polymer ?
#
loop_
_entity_poly.entity_id
_entity_poly.type
_entity_poly.pdbx_seq_one_letter_code
_entity_poly.pdbx_strand_id
1 'polypeptide(L)' 'MNAQKLKKMILSLAQDITFLYEEEYACINPWNSQKIEVGYGNKVKIYNDIDEVMTDKFYHGKALEDICETLIIE' A
#
# COMPACT_ATOMS: atom_id res chain seq x y z
N MET A 1 -9.61 6.76 3.53
CA MET A 1 -8.54 7.72 3.91
C MET A 1 -8.04 8.40 2.64
N ASN A 2 -7.60 9.67 2.61
CA ASN A 2 -7.08 10.23 1.35
C ASN A 2 -5.63 9.79 1.07
N ALA A 3 -5.20 9.92 -0.19
CA ALA A 3 -3.87 9.50 -0.65
C ALA A 3 -2.72 10.12 0.15
N GLN A 4 -2.81 11.41 0.49
CA GLN A 4 -1.78 12.09 1.27
C GLN A 4 -1.63 11.51 2.68
N LYS A 5 -2.75 11.17 3.33
CA LYS A 5 -2.73 10.60 4.68
C LYS A 5 -2.20 9.16 4.66
N LEU A 6 -2.57 8.36 3.65
CA LEU A 6 -2.00 7.02 3.45
C LEU A 6 -0.49 7.08 3.21
N LYS A 7 -0.04 7.97 2.32
CA LYS A 7 1.39 8.21 2.05
C LYS A 7 2.16 8.55 3.32
N LYS A 8 1.62 9.44 4.15
CA LYS A 8 2.21 9.77 5.46
C LYS A 8 2.25 8.59 6.42
N MET A 9 1.23 7.72 6.39
CA MET A 9 1.19 6.55 7.25
C MET A 9 2.26 5.52 6.86
N ILE A 10 2.40 5.23 5.57
CA ILE A 10 3.47 4.36 5.05
C ILE A 10 4.85 4.93 5.42
N LEU A 11 5.06 6.22 5.20
CA LEU A 11 6.33 6.90 5.51
C LEU A 11 6.57 7.13 7.00
N SER A 12 5.60 6.86 7.87
CA SER A 12 5.82 6.93 9.32
C SER A 12 6.71 5.79 9.82
N LEU A 13 6.81 4.70 9.04
CA LEU A 13 7.58 3.48 9.35
C LEU A 13 7.23 2.86 10.72
N ALA A 14 6.07 3.22 11.28
CA ALA A 14 5.69 2.85 12.64
C ALA A 14 5.10 1.44 12.72
N GLN A 15 4.42 1.02 11.66
CA GLN A 15 3.73 -0.27 11.60
C GLN A 15 3.53 -0.70 10.15
N ASP A 16 3.34 -2.00 9.97
CA ASP A 16 2.79 -2.57 8.75
C ASP A 16 1.32 -2.12 8.59
N ILE A 17 0.87 -2.07 7.34
CA ILE A 17 -0.48 -1.66 6.99
C ILE A 17 -1.16 -2.84 6.32
N THR A 18 -2.21 -3.37 6.95
CA THR A 18 -3.01 -4.47 6.39
C THR A 18 -4.42 -4.00 6.07
N PHE A 19 -4.97 -4.50 4.97
CA PHE A 19 -6.34 -4.23 4.56
C PHE A 19 -6.85 -5.34 3.64
N LEU A 20 -8.17 -5.46 3.54
CA LEU A 20 -8.84 -6.32 2.56
C LEU A 20 -9.28 -5.48 1.35
N TYR A 21 -9.00 -5.94 0.14
CA TYR A 21 -9.48 -5.31 -1.09
C TYR A 21 -9.91 -6.37 -2.10
N GLU A 22 -11.18 -6.34 -2.52
CA GLU A 22 -11.76 -7.32 -3.47
C GLU A 22 -11.44 -8.77 -3.10
N GLU A 23 -11.76 -9.16 -1.86
CA GLU A 23 -11.60 -10.53 -1.31
C GLU A 23 -10.16 -11.00 -1.07
N GLU A 24 -9.16 -10.20 -1.42
CA GLU A 24 -7.75 -10.51 -1.25
C GLU A 24 -7.12 -9.66 -0.14
N TYR A 25 -6.29 -10.29 0.69
CA TYR A 25 -5.54 -9.61 1.73
C TYR A 25 -4.36 -8.85 1.12
N ALA A 26 -4.21 -7.60 1.56
CA ALA A 26 -3.07 -6.76 1.23
C ALA A 26 -2.25 -6.44 2.47
N CYS A 27 -0.95 -6.28 2.27
CA CYS A 27 -0.04 -5.73 3.27
C CYS A 27 0.90 -4.70 2.62
N ILE A 28 1.28 -3.67 3.39
CA ILE A 28 2.35 -2.74 3.07
C ILE A 28 3.31 -2.74 4.26
N ASN A 29 4.53 -3.22 4.01
CA ASN A 29 5.59 -3.36 5.00
C ASN A 29 6.72 -2.36 4.65
N PRO A 30 6.70 -1.15 5.22
CA PRO A 30 7.69 -0.12 4.92
C PRO A 30 8.94 -0.29 5.79
N TRP A 31 9.94 -1.03 5.28
CA TRP A 31 11.21 -1.25 5.97
C TRP A 31 12.00 0.04 6.19
N ASN A 32 12.00 0.90 5.17
CA ASN A 32 12.51 2.27 5.19
C ASN A 32 11.96 3.05 3.99
N SER A 33 12.31 4.33 3.86
CA SER A 33 11.82 5.20 2.78
C SER A 33 12.22 4.77 1.36
N GLN A 34 13.17 3.85 1.21
CA GLN A 34 13.67 3.31 -0.06
C GLN A 34 13.50 1.79 -0.18
N LYS A 35 12.75 1.17 0.72
CA LYS A 35 12.41 -0.26 0.65
C LYS A 35 11.04 -0.49 1.27
N ILE A 36 10.03 -0.56 0.41
CA ILE A 36 8.64 -0.81 0.80
C ILE A 36 8.22 -2.10 0.10
N GLU A 37 7.92 -3.12 0.91
CA GLU A 37 7.41 -4.40 0.41
C GLU A 37 5.88 -4.40 0.48
N VAL A 38 5.23 -4.89 -0.57
CA VAL A 38 3.79 -4.79 -0.72
C VAL A 38 3.26 -6.14 -1.20
N GLY A 39 2.28 -6.65 -0.49
CA GLY A 39 1.60 -7.91 -0.78
C GLY A 39 0.15 -7.68 -1.19
N TYR A 40 -0.33 -8.50 -2.13
CA TYR A 40 -1.74 -8.59 -2.48
C TYR A 40 -2.06 -10.01 -2.97
N GLY A 41 -2.84 -10.76 -2.18
CA GLY A 41 -3.05 -12.18 -2.40
C GLY A 41 -1.73 -12.95 -2.40
N ASN A 42 -1.41 -13.62 -3.53
CA ASN A 42 -0.16 -14.35 -3.71
C ASN A 42 0.97 -13.54 -4.38
N LYS A 43 0.77 -12.24 -4.62
CA LYS A 43 1.74 -11.37 -5.28
C LYS A 43 2.51 -10.55 -4.24
N VAL A 44 3.80 -10.40 -4.47
CA VAL A 44 4.67 -9.53 -3.68
C VAL A 44 5.47 -8.65 -4.63
N LYS A 45 5.64 -7.38 -4.28
CA LYS A 45 6.51 -6.45 -4.99
C LYS A 45 7.25 -5.55 -4.00
N ILE A 46 8.49 -5.20 -4.33
CA ILE A 46 9.32 -4.28 -3.56
C ILE A 46 9.49 -3.00 -4.38
N TYR A 47 9.28 -1.86 -3.74
CA TYR A 47 9.47 -0.54 -4.30
C TYR A 47 10.55 0.20 -3.52
N ASN A 48 11.23 1.12 -4.20
CA ASN A 48 12.22 2.01 -3.62
C ASN A 48 11.74 3.48 -3.55
N ASP A 49 10.51 3.72 -3.98
CA ASP A 49 9.89 5.04 -4.02
C ASP A 49 8.41 4.95 -3.63
N ILE A 50 7.96 5.92 -2.85
CA ILE A 50 6.60 5.95 -2.32
C ILE A 50 5.56 6.37 -3.37
N ASP A 51 5.94 7.17 -4.37
CA ASP A 51 5.03 7.53 -5.45
C ASP A 51 4.76 6.32 -6.36
N GLU A 52 5.76 5.44 -6.56
CA GLU A 52 5.53 4.14 -7.23
C GLU A 52 4.56 3.24 -6.45
N VAL A 53 4.69 3.17 -5.12
CA VAL A 53 3.73 2.42 -4.28
C VAL A 53 2.30 2.94 -4.45
N MET A 54 2.14 4.27 -4.53
CA MET A 54 0.82 4.90 -4.61
C MET A 54 0.17 4.77 -5.98
N THR A 55 0.97 4.76 -7.06
CA THR A 55 0.49 4.88 -8.46
C THR A 55 0.54 3.57 -9.25
N ASP A 56 1.27 2.53 -8.78
CA ASP A 56 1.29 1.24 -9.47
C ASP A 56 -0.06 0.52 -9.38
N LYS A 57 -0.49 -0.05 -10.51
CA LYS A 57 -1.76 -0.76 -10.69
C LYS A 57 -1.72 -2.19 -10.16
N PHE A 58 -1.20 -2.36 -8.95
CA PHE A 58 -0.90 -3.64 -8.34
C PHE A 58 -2.15 -4.38 -7.82
N TYR A 59 -3.19 -3.64 -7.42
CA TYR A 59 -4.39 -4.17 -6.78
C TYR A 59 -5.50 -4.39 -7.81
N HIS A 60 -5.53 -5.56 -8.44
CA HIS A 60 -6.46 -5.87 -9.56
C HIS A 60 -6.48 -4.79 -10.66
N GLY A 61 -5.31 -4.23 -10.99
CA GLY A 61 -5.19 -3.19 -12.01
C GLY A 61 -5.55 -1.78 -11.52
N LYS A 62 -5.80 -1.60 -10.21
CA LYS A 62 -6.00 -0.30 -9.55
C LYS A 62 -4.77 0.10 -8.74
N ALA A 63 -4.56 1.41 -8.66
CA ALA A 63 -3.53 2.00 -7.81
C ALA A 63 -4.06 2.26 -6.41
N LEU A 64 -3.17 2.39 -5.41
CA LEU A 64 -3.59 2.76 -4.05
C LEU A 64 -4.28 4.11 -4.03
N GLU A 65 -3.80 5.09 -4.82
CA GLU A 65 -4.43 6.40 -4.88
C GLU A 65 -5.89 6.36 -5.37
N ASP A 66 -6.23 5.40 -6.24
CA ASP A 66 -7.60 5.20 -6.73
C ASP A 66 -8.53 4.61 -5.67
N ILE A 67 -8.00 3.79 -4.76
CA ILE A 67 -8.81 2.97 -3.82
C ILE A 67 -8.69 3.43 -2.36
N CYS A 68 -7.73 4.29 -2.03
CA CYS A 68 -7.39 4.65 -0.64
C CYS A 68 -8.57 5.20 0.18
N GLU A 69 -9.53 5.83 -0.49
CA GLU A 69 -10.72 6.39 0.15
C GLU A 69 -11.65 5.31 0.72
N THR A 70 -11.70 4.13 0.10
CA THR A 70 -12.55 3.00 0.49
C THR A 70 -11.86 1.98 1.39
N LEU A 71 -10.53 2.07 1.55
CA LEU A 71 -9.78 1.12 2.36
C LEU A 71 -10.16 1.22 3.84
N ILE A 72 -10.42 0.06 4.43
CA ILE A 72 -10.50 -0.14 5.87
C ILE A 72 -9.18 -0.78 6.29
N ILE A 73 -8.37 -0.02 7.02
CA ILE A 73 -7.07 -0.47 7.51
C ILE A 73 -7.26 -1.02 8.91
N GLU A 74 -6.62 -2.15 9.19
CA GLU A 74 -6.65 -2.86 10.47
C GLU A 74 -5.53 -2.40 11.42
#